data_AF-A0A961NZP3-F1
#
_entry.id   AF-A0A961NZP3-F1
#
_cell.length_a   1.000
_cell.length_b   1.000
_cell.length_c   1.000
_cell.angle_alpha   90.00
_cell.angle_beta   90.00
_cell.angle_gamma   90.00
#
_symmetry.space_group_name_H-M   'P 1'
#
loop_
_entity.id
_entity.type
_entity.pdbx_description
1 polymer ?
#
loop_
_entity_poly.entity_id
_entity_poly.type
_entity_poly.pdbx_seq_one_letter_code
_entity_poly.pdbx_strand_id
1 'polypeptide(L)' 'MFDWAQAAAGPDPAAPQAAAEGGCPFVEVTDSGQDGDLAYWSGVLHAGPGPAARITEIYRRSAGAWRLVHRHETAGID' A
#
# COMPACT_ATOMS: atom_id res chain seq x y z
N MET A 1 7.80 -6.91 -16.53
CA MET A 1 7.47 -7.40 -15.18
C MET A 1 7.66 -6.23 -14.24
N PHE A 2 6.64 -5.86 -13.48
CA PHE A 2 6.72 -4.71 -12.59
C PHE A 2 7.70 -5.05 -11.46
N ASP A 3 8.80 -4.32 -11.39
CA ASP A 3 9.86 -4.57 -10.43
C ASP A 3 9.58 -3.78 -9.14
N TRP A 4 9.05 -4.49 -8.14
CA TRP A 4 8.81 -3.94 -6.81
C TRP A 4 10.09 -3.47 -6.10
N ALA A 5 11.27 -3.98 -6.48
CA ALA A 5 12.56 -3.49 -5.97
C ALA A 5 12.93 -2.12 -6.56
N GLN A 6 12.55 -1.82 -7.81
CA GLN A 6 12.74 -0.49 -8.40
C GLN A 6 11.72 0.53 -7.88
N ALA A 7 10.51 0.09 -7.53
CA ALA A 7 9.53 0.91 -6.82
C ALA A 7 9.98 1.22 -5.37
N ALA A 8 10.80 0.36 -4.76
CA ALA A 8 11.40 0.55 -3.44
C ALA A 8 12.69 1.42 -3.44
N ALA A 9 13.22 1.80 -4.62
CA ALA A 9 14.50 2.50 -4.74
C ALA A 9 14.39 4.05 -4.83
N GLY A 10 13.18 4.60 -4.86
CA GLY A 10 12.94 6.03 -4.62
C GLY A 10 12.61 6.27 -3.14
N PRO A 11 13.05 7.38 -2.52
CA PRO A 11 12.81 7.56 -1.09
C PRO A 11 11.30 7.70 -0.80
N ASP A 12 10.84 6.78 0.07
CA ASP A 12 9.85 6.94 1.16
C ASP A 12 8.41 6.38 0.93
N PRO A 13 7.63 6.02 1.98
CA PRO A 13 7.71 4.79 2.80
C PRO A 13 6.32 4.15 3.01
N ALA A 14 5.59 3.83 1.93
CA ALA A 14 4.17 3.47 2.03
C ALA A 14 3.75 2.17 1.30
N ALA A 15 4.71 1.36 0.83
CA ALA A 15 4.46 -0.07 0.72
C ALA A 15 4.76 -0.66 2.11
N PRO A 16 3.76 -0.87 2.98
CA PRO A 16 3.95 -1.62 4.22
C PRO A 16 4.75 -2.88 3.94
N GLN A 17 5.92 -3.00 4.57
CA GLN A 17 6.76 -4.18 4.45
C GLN A 17 5.91 -5.40 4.75
N ALA A 18 5.71 -6.26 3.76
CA ALA A 18 5.12 -7.56 3.98
C ALA A 18 6.11 -8.36 4.85
N ALA A 19 5.67 -8.60 6.10
CA ALA A 19 5.91 -9.77 6.95
C ALA A 19 6.58 -9.46 8.30
N ALA A 20 5.88 -9.86 9.38
CA ALA A 20 6.49 -10.59 10.49
C ALA A 20 5.38 -11.29 11.29
N GLU A 21 5.52 -12.61 11.47
CA GLU A 21 4.77 -13.40 12.45
C GLU A 21 4.82 -12.71 13.83
N GLY A 22 3.67 -12.54 14.50
CA GLY A 22 3.64 -12.17 15.94
C GLY A 22 3.11 -10.79 16.34
N GLY A 23 2.03 -10.29 15.75
CA GLY A 23 1.21 -9.24 16.37
C GLY A 23 1.58 -7.77 16.07
N CYS A 24 2.50 -7.52 15.15
CA CYS A 24 2.75 -6.18 14.61
C CYS A 24 1.79 -5.86 13.47
N PRO A 25 1.43 -4.58 13.25
CA PRO A 25 0.61 -4.20 12.13
C PRO A 25 1.33 -4.49 10.81
N PHE A 26 0.65 -5.15 9.87
CA PHE A 26 1.17 -5.43 8.54
C PHE A 26 0.07 -5.26 7.50
N VAL A 27 0.44 -5.17 6.23
CA VAL A 27 -0.54 -5.11 5.15
C VAL A 27 -0.33 -6.27 4.20
N GLU A 28 -1.46 -6.82 3.79
CA GLU A 28 -1.57 -7.80 2.74
C GLU A 28 -2.09 -7.09 1.48
N VAL A 29 -1.25 -6.98 0.46
CA VAL A 29 -1.64 -6.39 -0.82
C VAL A 29 -2.41 -7.44 -1.65
N THR A 30 -3.64 -7.13 -2.04
CA THR A 30 -4.50 -8.02 -2.84
C THR A 30 -4.46 -7.69 -4.33
N ASP A 31 -4.29 -6.41 -4.68
CA ASP A 31 -4.16 -5.97 -6.07
C ASP A 31 -3.36 -4.67 -6.17
N SER A 32 -2.76 -4.45 -7.33
CA SER A 32 -1.95 -3.26 -7.61
C SER A 32 -1.81 -3.05 -9.11
N GLY A 33 -1.65 -1.80 -9.52
CA GLY A 33 -1.39 -1.48 -10.91
C GLY A 33 -0.88 -0.07 -11.12
N GLN A 34 -0.41 0.19 -12.33
CA GLN A 34 0.02 1.51 -12.78
C GLN A 34 -0.41 1.72 -14.23
N ASP A 35 -0.85 2.93 -14.54
CA ASP A 35 -0.97 3.43 -15.91
C ASP A 35 -0.52 4.89 -15.99
N GLY A 36 0.46 5.17 -16.85
CA GLY A 36 1.10 6.48 -16.98
C GLY A 36 1.60 7.03 -15.62
N ASP A 37 1.08 8.21 -15.26
CA ASP A 37 1.40 8.92 -14.01
C ASP A 37 0.43 8.59 -12.87
N LEU A 38 -0.34 7.50 -12.96
CA LEU A 38 -1.21 7.02 -11.88
C LEU A 38 -0.82 5.59 -11.47
N ALA A 39 -0.83 5.33 -10.17
CA ALA A 39 -0.64 4.00 -9.60
C ALA A 39 -1.64 3.76 -8.47
N TYR A 40 -1.93 2.50 -8.18
CA TYR A 40 -2.73 2.12 -7.02
C TYR A 40 -2.22 0.84 -6.37
N TRP A 41 -2.58 0.67 -5.11
CA TRP A 41 -2.63 -0.64 -4.47
C TRP A 41 -3.90 -0.75 -3.63
N SER A 42 -4.38 -1.97 -3.45
CA SER A 42 -5.47 -2.31 -2.54
C SER A 42 -5.09 -3.53 -1.70
N GLY A 43 -5.64 -3.61 -0.50
CA GLY A 43 -5.28 -4.67 0.43
C GLY A 43 -5.95 -4.58 1.78
N VAL A 44 -5.49 -5.41 2.70
CA VAL A 44 -5.94 -5.47 4.09
C VAL A 44 -4.81 -5.01 5.00
N LEU A 45 -5.06 -3.97 5.80
CA LEU A 45 -4.25 -3.61 6.95
C LEU A 45 -4.69 -4.42 8.15
N HIS A 46 -3.82 -5.30 8.59
CA HIS A 46 -3.93 -6.02 9.85
C HIS A 46 -3.31 -5.15 10.93
N ALA A 47 -4.09 -4.67 11.90
CA ALA A 47 -3.60 -3.81 12.98
C ALA A 47 -2.91 -4.60 14.13
N GLY A 48 -2.54 -5.86 13.90
CA GLY A 48 -2.12 -6.79 14.95
C GLY A 48 -3.35 -7.39 15.66
N PRO A 49 -3.48 -7.31 17.01
CA PRO A 49 -4.62 -7.86 17.74
C PRO A 49 -5.93 -7.06 17.57
N GLY A 50 -5.93 -5.98 16.80
CA GLY A 50 -7.10 -5.14 16.52
C GLY A 50 -7.82 -5.50 15.21
N PRO A 51 -8.99 -4.89 14.95
CA PRO A 51 -9.75 -5.15 13.73
C PRO A 51 -8.93 -4.77 12.49
N ALA A 52 -9.06 -5.57 11.44
CA ALA A 52 -8.46 -5.28 10.16
C ALA A 52 -9.24 -4.18 9.42
N ALA A 53 -8.57 -3.55 8.45
CA ALA A 53 -9.16 -2.54 7.58
C ALA A 53 -8.85 -2.84 6.11
N ARG A 54 -9.82 -2.64 5.22
CA ARG A 54 -9.57 -2.65 3.77
C ARG A 54 -9.09 -1.27 3.37
N ILE A 55 -7.99 -1.22 2.63
CA ILE A 55 -7.37 0.01 2.17
C ILE A 55 -7.27 -0.03 0.64
N THR A 56 -7.49 1.13 0.03
CA THR A 56 -7.07 1.42 -1.33
C THR A 56 -6.38 2.77 -1.34
N GLU A 57 -5.19 2.82 -1.92
CA GLU A 57 -4.44 4.06 -2.09
C GLU A 57 -4.16 4.29 -3.57
N ILE A 58 -4.31 5.54 -3.99
CA ILE A 58 -4.03 6.00 -5.35
C ILE A 58 -2.94 7.04 -5.27
N TYR A 59 -1.97 6.89 -6.16
CA TYR A 59 -0.78 7.70 -6.27
C TYR A 59 -0.75 8.39 -7.62
N ARG A 60 -0.24 9.62 -7.64
CA ARG A 60 0.08 10.36 -8.86
C ARG A 60 1.55 10.71 -8.91
N ARG A 61 2.20 10.53 -10.06
CA ARG A 61 3.57 10.97 -10.28
C ARG A 61 3.60 12.48 -10.48
N SER A 62 4.43 13.18 -9.70
CA SER A 62 4.66 14.61 -9.80
C SER A 62 6.12 14.92 -9.52
N ALA A 63 6.75 15.71 -10.41
CA ALA A 63 8.18 16.02 -10.37
C ALA A 63 9.06 14.75 -10.21
N GLY A 64 8.69 13.68 -10.93
CA GLY A 64 9.40 12.41 -10.92
C GLY A 64 9.11 11.48 -9.74
N ALA A 65 8.40 11.95 -8.70
CA ALA A 65 8.10 11.20 -7.48
C ALA A 65 6.61 10.81 -7.40
N TRP A 66 6.31 9.64 -6.85
CA TRP A 66 4.94 9.24 -6.53
C TRP A 66 4.44 9.99 -5.31
N ARG A 67 3.20 10.47 -5.36
CA ARG A 67 2.53 11.17 -4.27
C ARG A 67 1.17 10.54 -4.03
N LEU A 68 0.84 10.23 -2.79
CA LEU A 68 -0.50 9.80 -2.41
C LEU A 68 -1.48 10.93 -2.74
N VAL A 69 -2.48 10.64 -3.57
CA VAL A 69 -3.54 11.60 -3.96
C VAL A 69 -4.91 11.18 -3.47
N HIS A 70 -5.09 9.91 -3.11
CA HIS A 70 -6.31 9.41 -2.52
C HIS A 70 -6.02 8.19 -1.64
N ARG A 71 -6.67 8.13 -0.49
CA ARG A 71 -6.75 6.94 0.36
C ARG A 71 -8.20 6.73 0.73
N HIS A 72 -8.67 5.50 0.53
CA HIS A 72 -9.95 5.03 1.03
C HIS A 72 -9.70 3.92 2.04
N GLU A 73 -10.38 3.98 3.18
CA GLU A 73 -10.24 3.00 4.25
C GLU A 73 -11.63 2.61 4.76
N THR A 74 -11.85 1.32 4.90
CA THR A 74 -13.02 0.74 5.56
C THR A 74 -12.53 -0.12 6.72
N ALA A 75 -12.74 0.36 7.95
CA ALA A 75 -12.38 -0.35 9.17
C ALA A 75 -13.46 -1.35 9.60
N GLY A 76 -13.09 -2.34 10.41
CA GLY A 76 -14.04 -3.28 11.00
C GLY A 76 -14.50 -4.35 10.00
N ILE A 77 -13.55 -4.89 9.24
CA ILE A 77 -13.80 -6.09 8.44
C ILE A 77 -13.45 -7.31 9.30
N ASP A 78 -14.51 -7.98 9.75
CA ASP A 78 -14.46 -9.23 10.53
C ASP A 78 -14.23 -10.46 9.64
#